data_AF-A0A957CAX9-F1
#
_entry.id   AF-A0A957CAX9-F1
#
_cell.length_a   1.000
_cell.length_b   1.000
_cell.length_c   1.000
_cell.angle_alpha   90.00
_cell.angle_beta   90.00
_cell.angle_gamma   90.00
#
_symmetry.space_group_name_H-M   'P 1'
#
loop_
_entity.id
_entity.type
_entity.pdbx_description
1 polymer ?
#
loop_
_entity_poly.entity_id
_entity_poly.type
_entity_poly.pdbx_seq_one_letter_code
_entity_poly.pdbx_strand_id
1 'polypeptide(L)'
;MVNCGLHVTSPFTIHHSQFTINQEHKMVNEEQRTALIEAALAIRDRAYVPYSHYPVGAALLMEDGTIVTGVNVENSSYGLTICAERTAVTKAITAGYRKILAVAVATDNAGSPCGACRQVLTEFAGDVPVYLVDATGNGRDTTLHTLLPDHFGPEHLDR
;
A
#
# COMPACT_ATOMS: atom_id res chain seq x y z
N MET A 1 23.94 34.83 -62.30
CA MET A 1 23.00 34.18 -61.35
C MET A 1 23.83 33.67 -60.17
N VAL A 2 23.58 34.24 -58.98
CA VAL A 2 23.82 33.74 -57.60
C VAL A 2 25.25 33.25 -57.25
N ASN A 3 26.13 34.06 -56.63
CA ASN A 3 26.31 34.34 -55.18
C ASN A 3 26.55 33.05 -54.35
N CYS A 4 27.80 32.68 -54.04
CA CYS A 4 28.63 33.08 -52.86
C CYS A 4 28.11 32.52 -51.52
N GLY A 5 28.97 31.81 -50.78
CA GLY A 5 28.87 31.69 -49.32
C GLY A 5 29.03 30.30 -48.72
N LEU A 6 30.25 30.01 -48.25
CA LEU A 6 30.61 28.93 -47.32
C LEU A 6 29.94 29.09 -45.94
N HIS A 7 29.77 27.94 -45.27
CA HIS A 7 29.83 27.71 -43.81
C HIS A 7 28.91 28.54 -42.90
N VAL A 8 27.88 27.89 -42.34
CA VAL A 8 27.63 27.90 -40.89
C VAL A 8 26.99 26.55 -40.50
N THR A 9 27.72 25.74 -39.76
CA THR A 9 27.19 24.64 -38.96
C THR A 9 26.39 25.26 -37.81
N SER A 10 25.07 25.16 -37.86
CA SER A 10 24.18 25.61 -36.79
C SER A 10 24.08 24.54 -35.69
N PRO A 11 24.27 24.90 -34.40
CA PRO A 11 24.06 23.99 -33.29
C PRO A 11 22.56 23.98 -32.97
N PHE A 12 21.87 22.87 -33.26
CA PHE A 12 20.57 22.63 -32.64
C PHE A 12 20.83 22.13 -31.21
N THR A 13 21.04 23.10 -30.33
CA THR A 13 21.04 22.92 -28.88
C THR A 13 19.65 22.40 -28.49
N ILE A 14 19.56 21.12 -28.13
CA ILE A 14 18.38 20.58 -27.46
C ILE A 14 18.37 21.24 -26.08
N HIS A 15 17.58 22.31 -25.95
CA HIS A 15 17.28 22.89 -24.64
C HIS A 15 16.72 21.76 -23.77
N HIS A 16 17.54 21.32 -22.82
CA HIS A 16 17.08 20.55 -21.68
C HIS A 16 16.13 21.47 -20.92
N SER A 17 14.85 21.40 -21.29
CA SER A 17 13.75 21.86 -20.47
C SER A 17 13.88 21.10 -19.16
N GLN A 18 14.45 21.77 -18.16
CA GLN A 18 14.43 21.36 -16.77
C GLN A 18 12.97 21.16 -16.38
N PHE A 19 12.50 19.92 -16.50
CA PHE A 19 11.35 19.44 -15.76
C PHE A 19 11.82 19.32 -14.31
N THR A 20 11.70 20.44 -13.59
CA THR A 20 11.77 20.45 -12.13
C THR A 20 10.52 19.73 -11.64
N ILE A 21 10.57 18.40 -11.62
CA ILE A 21 9.54 17.60 -10.97
C ILE A 21 9.81 17.69 -9.47
N ASN A 22 9.22 18.72 -8.85
CA ASN A 22 8.92 18.69 -7.43
C ASN A 22 7.87 17.59 -7.21
N GLN A 23 8.32 16.37 -6.90
CA GLN A 23 7.48 15.32 -6.33
C GLN A 23 8.07 14.99 -4.96
N GLU A 24 7.58 15.66 -3.92
CA GLU A 24 7.69 15.20 -2.54
C GLU A 24 6.78 13.97 -2.34
N HIS A 25 7.01 12.90 -3.11
CA HIS A 25 6.54 11.58 -2.71
C HIS A 25 7.42 11.14 -1.55
N LYS A 26 6.93 11.38 -0.34
CA LYS A 26 7.56 10.96 0.90
C LYS A 26 7.58 9.43 0.90
N MET A 27 8.66 8.84 0.39
CA MET A 27 8.90 7.41 0.48
C MET A 27 8.88 7.00 1.95
N VAL A 28 8.23 5.87 2.24
CA VAL A 28 8.24 5.26 3.56
C VAL A 28 9.69 4.95 3.91
N ASN A 29 10.19 5.54 4.99
CA ASN A 29 11.57 5.31 5.40
C ASN A 29 11.69 3.98 6.20
N GLU A 30 12.92 3.54 6.46
CA GLU A 30 13.17 2.28 7.18
C GLU A 30 12.62 2.26 8.61
N GLU A 31 12.59 3.41 9.29
CA GLU A 31 12.01 3.52 10.64
C GLU A 31 10.50 3.30 10.61
N GLN A 32 9.80 3.94 9.66
CA GLN A 32 8.37 3.77 9.45
C GLN A 32 8.04 2.34 9.02
N ARG A 33 8.84 1.75 8.13
CA ARG A 33 8.70 0.36 7.71
C ARG A 33 8.81 -0.59 8.91
N THR A 34 9.83 -0.39 9.75
CA THR A 34 10.05 -1.21 10.95
C THR A 34 8.90 -1.06 11.94
N ALA A 35 8.51 0.18 12.27
CA ALA A 35 7.41 0.47 13.18
C ALA A 35 6.07 -0.12 12.69
N LEU A 36 5.84 -0.13 11.38
CA LEU A 36 4.62 -0.69 10.78
C LEU A 36 4.59 -2.22 10.90
N ILE A 37 5.71 -2.88 10.62
CA ILE A 37 5.85 -4.33 10.78
C ILE A 37 5.67 -4.73 12.26
N GLU A 38 6.33 -4.04 13.18
CA GLU A 38 6.20 -4.28 14.62
C GLU A 38 4.76 -4.09 15.10
N ALA A 39 4.06 -3.07 14.63
CA ALA A 39 2.66 -2.83 14.97
C ALA A 39 1.73 -3.97 14.47
N ALA A 40 1.99 -4.49 13.26
CA ALA A 40 1.23 -5.62 12.72
C ALA A 40 1.51 -6.92 13.49
N LEU A 41 2.76 -7.17 13.88
CA LEU A 41 3.13 -8.31 14.72
C LEU A 41 2.49 -8.22 16.11
N ALA A 42 2.60 -7.07 16.77
CA ALA A 42 2.14 -6.88 18.14
C ALA A 42 0.61 -6.98 18.28
N ILE A 43 -0.16 -6.57 17.28
CA ILE A 43 -1.63 -6.66 17.34
C ILE A 43 -2.15 -8.07 17.09
N ARG A 44 -1.37 -8.91 16.41
CA ARG A 44 -1.78 -10.22 15.88
C ARG A 44 -2.44 -11.13 16.93
N ASP A 45 -1.91 -11.15 18.16
CA ASP A 45 -2.40 -11.98 19.26
C ASP A 45 -3.82 -11.59 19.74
N ARG A 46 -4.35 -10.46 19.28
CA ARG A 46 -5.71 -10.01 19.62
C ARG A 46 -6.77 -10.55 18.65
N ALA A 47 -6.37 -11.31 17.63
CA ALA A 47 -7.29 -11.90 16.67
C ALA A 47 -8.31 -12.83 17.35
N TYR A 48 -9.56 -12.75 16.91
CA TYR A 48 -10.61 -13.68 17.34
C TYR A 48 -10.75 -14.76 16.28
N VAL A 49 -10.05 -15.88 16.47
CA VAL A 49 -9.90 -16.95 15.48
C VAL A 49 -10.17 -18.36 16.03
N PRO A 50 -11.34 -18.59 16.67
CA PRO A 50 -11.62 -19.89 17.27
C PRO A 50 -11.89 -21.00 16.23
N TYR A 51 -12.06 -20.67 14.95
CA TYR A 51 -12.39 -21.64 13.91
C TYR A 51 -11.20 -22.03 13.05
N SER A 52 -10.46 -21.04 12.50
CA SER A 52 -9.27 -21.34 11.68
C SER A 52 -8.00 -21.52 12.50
N HIS A 53 -7.94 -20.95 13.70
CA HIS A 53 -6.72 -20.82 14.49
C HIS A 53 -5.58 -20.12 13.73
N TYR A 54 -5.93 -19.21 12.80
CA TYR A 54 -4.99 -18.49 11.96
C TYR A 54 -5.04 -16.98 12.26
N PRO A 55 -4.25 -16.49 13.23
CA PRO A 55 -4.27 -15.08 13.59
C PRO A 55 -3.53 -14.24 12.56
N VAL A 56 -4.13 -13.11 12.19
CA VAL A 56 -3.59 -12.13 11.25
C VAL A 56 -3.61 -10.77 11.92
N GLY A 57 -2.47 -10.08 11.89
CA GLY A 57 -2.35 -8.68 12.26
C GLY A 57 -2.13 -7.83 11.02
N ALA A 58 -2.73 -6.64 10.98
CA ALA A 58 -2.49 -5.67 9.92
C ALA A 58 -2.23 -4.29 10.54
N ALA A 59 -1.38 -3.51 9.88
CA ALA A 59 -1.10 -2.12 10.24
C ALA A 59 -1.08 -1.25 8.98
N LEU A 60 -1.66 -0.06 9.08
CA LEU A 60 -1.75 0.93 8.01
C LEU A 60 -1.02 2.19 8.44
N LEU A 61 -0.10 2.69 7.62
CA LEU A 61 0.51 4.01 7.79
C LEU A 61 -0.36 5.05 7.09
N MET A 62 -0.87 6.03 7.84
CA MET A 62 -1.68 7.13 7.31
C MET A 62 -0.80 8.32 6.90
N GLU A 63 -1.36 9.26 6.15
CA GLU A 63 -0.63 10.42 5.61
C GLU A 63 0.01 11.35 6.67
N ASP A 64 -0.56 11.41 7.87
CA ASP A 64 -0.03 12.20 8.99
C ASP A 64 1.02 11.43 9.83
N GLY A 65 1.34 10.20 9.43
CA GLY A 65 2.25 9.31 10.15
C GLY A 65 1.56 8.42 11.20
N THR A 66 0.25 8.54 11.41
CA THR A 66 -0.49 7.67 12.32
C THR A 66 -0.45 6.22 11.84
N ILE A 67 -0.24 5.27 12.76
CA ILE A 67 -0.37 3.84 12.48
C ILE A 67 -1.71 3.31 13.02
N VAL A 68 -2.53 2.75 12.14
CA VAL A 68 -3.81 2.14 12.50
C VAL A 68 -3.73 0.63 12.34
N THR A 69 -4.01 -0.10 13.41
CA THR A 69 -3.93 -1.57 13.44
C THR A 69 -5.29 -2.26 13.42
N GLY A 70 -5.32 -3.50 12.93
CA GLY A 70 -6.48 -4.38 12.92
C GLY A 70 -6.10 -5.85 12.99
N VAL A 71 -7.10 -6.68 13.30
CA VAL A 71 -6.99 -8.15 13.37
C VAL A 71 -8.17 -8.81 12.68
N ASN A 72 -8.02 -10.06 12.26
CA ASN A 72 -9.15 -10.83 11.78
C ASN A 72 -10.08 -11.22 12.94
N VAL A 73 -11.38 -11.16 12.68
CA VAL A 73 -12.45 -11.51 13.62
C VAL A 73 -13.38 -12.47 12.90
N GLU A 74 -13.35 -13.72 13.33
CA GLU A 74 -14.15 -14.78 12.74
C GLU A 74 -15.57 -14.82 13.29
N ASN A 75 -16.43 -15.54 12.58
CA ASN A 75 -17.81 -15.77 12.97
C ASN A 75 -18.21 -17.19 12.59
N SER A 76 -19.15 -17.80 13.34
CA SER A 76 -19.70 -19.11 13.00
C SER A 76 -20.35 -19.15 11.61
N SER A 77 -20.92 -18.02 11.18
CA SER A 77 -21.28 -17.79 9.78
C SER A 77 -20.08 -17.20 9.05
N TYR A 78 -19.30 -18.05 8.37
CA TYR A 78 -17.99 -17.69 7.84
C TYR A 78 -18.00 -16.50 6.86
N GLY A 79 -19.12 -16.27 6.16
CA GLY A 79 -19.29 -15.11 5.28
C GLY A 79 -19.26 -13.76 6.00
N LEU A 80 -19.43 -13.75 7.33
CA LEU A 80 -19.38 -12.56 8.18
C LEU A 80 -17.99 -12.26 8.75
N THR A 81 -16.98 -13.12 8.47
CA THR A 81 -15.61 -12.90 8.92
C THR A 81 -15.00 -11.65 8.28
N ILE A 82 -14.41 -10.79 9.11
CA ILE A 82 -13.65 -9.63 8.68
C ILE A 82 -12.16 -9.90 8.82
N CYS A 83 -11.39 -9.63 7.77
CA CYS A 83 -9.93 -9.79 7.77
C CYS A 83 -9.24 -8.62 8.48
N ALA A 84 -7.99 -8.80 8.90
CA ALA A 84 -7.24 -7.80 9.66
C ALA A 84 -7.10 -6.46 8.94
N GLU A 85 -6.85 -6.51 7.63
CA GLU A 85 -6.69 -5.35 6.76
C GLU A 85 -8.01 -4.56 6.69
N ARG A 86 -9.14 -5.26 6.49
CA ARG A 86 -10.48 -4.63 6.46
C ARG A 86 -10.87 -4.06 7.82
N THR A 87 -10.49 -4.71 8.92
CA THR A 87 -10.65 -4.16 10.28
C THR A 87 -9.83 -2.88 10.44
N ALA A 88 -8.56 -2.88 10.03
CA ALA A 88 -7.66 -1.72 10.12
C ALA A 88 -8.17 -0.55 9.27
N VAL A 89 -8.62 -0.82 8.03
CA VAL A 89 -9.23 0.19 7.16
C VAL A 89 -10.47 0.77 7.81
N THR A 90 -11.42 -0.07 8.24
CA THR A 90 -12.66 0.40 8.88
C THR A 90 -12.36 1.30 10.07
N LYS A 91 -11.40 0.91 10.92
CA LYS A 91 -10.94 1.72 12.06
C LYS A 91 -10.35 3.05 11.60
N ALA A 92 -9.46 3.05 10.61
CA ALA A 92 -8.85 4.28 10.08
C ALA A 92 -9.90 5.25 9.53
N ILE A 93 -10.85 4.73 8.74
CA ILE A 93 -11.93 5.54 8.16
C ILE A 93 -12.84 6.11 9.26
N THR A 94 -13.22 5.33 10.26
CA THR A 94 -14.04 5.83 11.37
C THR A 94 -13.32 6.87 12.23
N ALA A 95 -11.98 6.85 12.26
CA ALA A 95 -11.16 7.82 12.96
C ALA A 95 -10.84 9.09 12.13
N GLY A 96 -11.35 9.18 10.89
CA GLY A 96 -11.21 10.36 10.03
C GLY A 96 -10.06 10.30 9.01
N TYR A 97 -9.22 9.25 9.04
CA TYR A 97 -8.16 9.09 8.05
C TYR A 97 -8.72 8.59 6.72
N ARG A 98 -8.15 9.02 5.59
CA ARG A 98 -8.62 8.63 4.23
C ARG A 98 -7.52 8.22 3.24
N LYS A 99 -6.25 8.46 3.57
CA LYS A 99 -5.12 8.17 2.68
C LYS A 99 -4.09 7.29 3.36
N ILE A 100 -3.94 6.08 2.83
CA ILE A 100 -2.96 5.08 3.28
C ILE A 100 -1.67 5.26 2.47
N LEU A 101 -0.52 5.26 3.14
CA LEU A 101 0.81 5.36 2.53
C LEU A 101 1.57 4.02 2.51
N ALA A 102 1.23 3.08 3.39
CA ALA A 102 1.84 1.76 3.46
C ALA A 102 0.98 0.77 4.23
N VAL A 103 1.19 -0.52 4.00
CA VAL A 103 0.50 -1.62 4.69
C VAL A 103 1.51 -2.65 5.17
N ALA A 104 1.36 -3.14 6.39
CA ALA A 104 2.01 -4.37 6.84
C ALA A 104 0.95 -5.42 7.20
N VAL A 105 1.20 -6.68 6.82
CA VAL A 105 0.37 -7.84 7.15
C VAL A 105 1.25 -8.92 7.76
N ALA A 106 0.92 -9.31 8.99
CA ALA A 106 1.62 -10.30 9.77
C ALA A 106 0.76 -11.56 9.94
N THR A 107 1.32 -12.72 9.59
CA THR A 107 0.68 -14.04 9.66
C THR A 107 1.70 -15.08 10.13
N ASP A 108 1.36 -16.38 10.22
CA ASP A 108 2.37 -17.41 10.53
C ASP A 108 3.36 -17.67 9.39
N ASN A 109 2.99 -17.34 8.14
CA ASN A 109 3.73 -17.80 6.95
C ASN A 109 3.95 -16.69 5.91
N ALA A 110 3.92 -15.42 6.31
CA ALA A 110 3.97 -14.27 5.40
C ALA A 110 2.88 -14.31 4.29
N GLY A 111 1.69 -14.80 4.65
CA GLY A 111 0.52 -14.87 3.79
C GLY A 111 0.10 -13.51 3.22
N SER A 112 -0.32 -13.53 1.96
CA SER A 112 -0.75 -12.33 1.23
C SER A 112 -2.19 -11.94 1.59
N PRO A 113 -2.54 -10.63 1.59
CA PRO A 113 -3.92 -10.19 1.75
C PRO A 113 -4.83 -10.84 0.71
N CYS A 114 -6.05 -11.20 1.11
CA CYS A 114 -7.02 -11.81 0.20
C CYS A 114 -7.54 -10.79 -0.84
N GLY A 115 -8.17 -11.27 -1.92
CA GLY A 115 -8.65 -10.40 -2.99
C GLY A 115 -9.58 -9.27 -2.51
N ALA A 116 -10.46 -9.56 -1.56
CA ALA A 116 -11.35 -8.54 -0.98
C ALA A 116 -10.58 -7.47 -0.19
N CYS A 117 -9.52 -7.85 0.54
CA CYS A 117 -8.67 -6.88 1.24
C CYS A 117 -7.92 -5.99 0.25
N ARG A 118 -7.35 -6.58 -0.81
CA ARG A 118 -6.66 -5.81 -1.87
C ARG A 118 -7.58 -4.76 -2.48
N GLN A 119 -8.81 -5.17 -2.83
CA GLN A 119 -9.82 -4.27 -3.41
C GLN A 119 -10.26 -3.16 -2.44
N VAL A 120 -10.37 -3.44 -1.14
CA VAL A 120 -10.70 -2.41 -0.14
C VAL A 120 -9.52 -1.46 0.07
N LEU A 121 -8.28 -1.96 0.03
CA LEU A 121 -7.09 -1.12 0.15
C LEU A 121 -6.94 -0.16 -1.03
N THR A 122 -7.23 -0.60 -2.27
CA THR A 122 -7.12 0.25 -3.47
C THR A 122 -8.08 1.44 -3.46
N GLU A 123 -9.18 1.37 -2.72
CA GLU A 123 -10.09 2.51 -2.53
C GLU A 123 -9.43 3.68 -1.76
N PHE A 124 -8.47 3.39 -0.88
CA PHE A 124 -7.87 4.37 0.04
C PHE A 124 -6.35 4.52 -0.12
N ALA A 125 -5.77 3.80 -1.08
CA ALA A 125 -4.35 3.77 -1.35
C ALA A 125 -4.09 3.79 -2.86
N GLY A 126 -3.05 4.52 -3.28
CA GLY A 126 -2.48 4.36 -4.62
C GLY A 126 -1.61 3.09 -4.69
N ASP A 127 -0.60 3.10 -5.57
CA ASP A 127 0.43 2.05 -5.53
C ASP A 127 1.39 2.29 -4.35
N VAL A 128 1.09 1.64 -3.23
CA VAL A 128 1.83 1.75 -1.96
C VAL A 128 2.59 0.47 -1.64
N PRO A 129 3.69 0.54 -0.87
CA PRO A 129 4.37 -0.65 -0.39
C PRO A 129 3.47 -1.47 0.54
N VAL A 130 3.58 -2.79 0.38
CA VAL A 130 2.92 -3.80 1.21
C VAL A 130 3.98 -4.76 1.75
N TYR A 131 4.11 -4.81 3.06
CA TYR A 131 5.06 -5.67 3.77
C TYR A 131 4.35 -6.92 4.26
N LEU A 132 4.73 -8.08 3.73
CA LEU A 132 4.16 -9.38 4.13
C LEU A 132 5.18 -10.10 4.98
N VAL A 133 4.84 -10.33 6.25
CA VAL A 133 5.76 -10.94 7.22
C VAL A 133 5.14 -12.13 7.94
N ASP A 134 6.00 -13.08 8.30
CA ASP A 134 5.69 -14.17 9.20
C ASP A 134 5.77 -13.72 10.68
N ALA A 135 5.53 -14.64 11.61
CA ALA A 135 5.52 -14.37 13.04
C ALA A 135 6.88 -13.92 13.61
N THR A 136 7.97 -14.09 12.85
CA THR A 136 9.33 -13.66 13.21
C THR A 136 9.72 -12.34 12.56
N GLY A 137 8.84 -11.74 11.76
CA GLY A 137 9.10 -10.51 11.00
C GLY A 137 9.81 -10.74 9.68
N ASN A 138 10.06 -12.00 9.28
CA ASN A 138 10.66 -12.32 8.00
C ASN A 138 9.60 -12.39 6.90
N GLY A 139 9.96 -12.04 5.67
CA GLY A 139 9.03 -12.17 4.56
C GLY A 139 9.47 -11.39 3.32
N ARG A 140 8.53 -10.70 2.68
CA ARG A 140 8.79 -9.98 1.44
C ARG A 140 8.04 -8.66 1.37
N ASP A 141 8.66 -7.74 0.66
CA ASP A 141 8.08 -6.46 0.29
C ASP A 141 7.46 -6.59 -1.11
N THR A 142 6.35 -5.91 -1.34
CA THR A 142 5.67 -5.84 -2.63
C THR A 142 4.89 -4.53 -2.72
N THR A 143 4.07 -4.36 -3.74
CA THR A 143 3.21 -3.18 -3.86
C THR A 143 1.76 -3.58 -4.05
N LEU A 144 0.84 -2.67 -3.75
CA LEU A 144 -0.58 -2.93 -3.93
C LEU A 144 -0.92 -3.21 -5.40
N HIS A 145 -0.30 -2.50 -6.35
CA HIS A 145 -0.47 -2.76 -7.78
C HIS A 145 0.03 -4.15 -8.18
N THR A 146 1.17 -4.60 -7.61
CA THR A 146 1.66 -5.97 -7.86
C THR A 146 0.68 -7.03 -7.35
N LEU A 147 -0.01 -6.75 -6.24
CA LEU A 147 -0.97 -7.67 -5.64
C LEU A 147 -2.33 -7.66 -6.36
N LEU A 148 -2.75 -6.55 -6.95
CA LEU A 148 -4.01 -6.44 -7.68
C LEU A 148 -3.83 -5.55 -8.92
N PRO A 149 -3.22 -6.11 -9.99
CA PRO A 149 -3.04 -5.37 -11.24
C PRO A 149 -4.41 -5.12 -11.88
N ASP A 150 -4.52 -3.99 -12.60
CA ASP A 150 -5.72 -3.60 -13.36
C ASP A 150 -7.02 -3.72 -12.55
N HIS A 151 -6.95 -3.34 -11.27
CA HIS A 151 -8.08 -3.44 -10.35
C HIS A 151 -9.26 -2.59 -10.82
N PHE A 152 -10.46 -3.06 -10.50
CA PHE A 152 -11.67 -2.27 -10.70
C PHE A 152 -11.68 -1.10 -9.71
N GLY A 153 -12.11 0.08 -10.15
CA GLY A 153 -12.08 1.31 -9.37
C GLY A 153 -13.13 2.33 -9.84
N PRO A 154 -13.24 3.49 -9.16
CA PRO A 154 -14.22 4.53 -9.48
C PRO A 154 -14.21 4.95 -10.96
N GLU A 155 -13.05 4.98 -11.60
CA GLU A 155 -12.85 5.29 -13.01
C GLU A 155 -13.56 4.34 -13.99
N HIS A 156 -13.97 3.16 -13.51
CA HIS A 156 -14.73 2.17 -14.29
C HIS A 156 -16.25 2.30 -14.14
N LEU A 157 -16.73 3.16 -13.23
CA LEU A 157 -18.16 3.37 -12.96
C LEU A 157 -18.76 4.51 -13.79
N ASP A 158 -17.92 5.44 -14.26
CA ASP A 158 -18.36 6.54 -15.09
C ASP A 158 -18.75 6.02 -16.48
N ARG A 159 -19.94 6.44 -16.95
CA ARG A 159 -20.49 6.14 -18.27
C ARG A 159 -20.19 7.25 -19.26
#